data_AF-A0A2V7Z4D9-F1
#
_entry.id   AF-A0A2V7Z4D9-F1
#
_cell.length_a   1.000
_cell.length_b   1.000
_cell.length_c   1.000
_cell.angle_alpha   90.00
_cell.angle_beta   90.00
_cell.angle_gamma   90.00
#
_symmetry.space_group_name_H-M   'P 1'
#
loop_
_entity.id
_entity.type
_entity.pdbx_description
1 polymer ?
#
loop_
_entity_poly.entity_id
_entity_poly.type
_entity_poly.pdbx_seq_one_letter_code
_entity_poly.pdbx_strand_id
1 'polypeptide(L)'
;PAMMLRRGTSVAMLLLVDLPLFLSATASVLTFYLMSQVAGNEEWSGEIRYLPALMSVGIGLSVNNARAVLSGLFQDGGVFHRTPKYRIEKAGQSWTTKRYRVGTDPTRLIEALLALYFVGITIYALVAGMWMSVPFLLLFVQGYGYMAVLSYLPSVRDWWARGREGGAATGAAGAGG
;
A
#
# COMPACT_ATOMS: atom_id res chain seq x y z
N PRO A 1 4.54 -14.42 16.23
CA PRO A 1 3.77 -15.43 17.00
C PRO A 1 3.56 -16.76 16.24
N ALA A 2 2.81 -16.78 15.13
CA ALA A 2 2.53 -18.01 14.38
C ALA A 2 3.80 -18.75 13.89
N MET A 3 4.81 -17.99 13.48
CA MET A 3 6.10 -18.50 13.01
C MET A 3 6.94 -19.16 14.11
N MET A 4 6.81 -18.69 15.36
CA MET A 4 7.47 -19.29 16.53
C MET A 4 6.73 -20.54 17.02
N LEU A 5 5.39 -20.52 16.98
CA LEU A 5 4.54 -21.67 17.33
C LEU A 5 4.72 -22.87 16.38
N ARG A 6 5.11 -22.62 15.13
CA ARG A 6 5.27 -23.65 14.08
C ARG A 6 6.64 -24.32 14.02
N ARG A 7 7.60 -23.91 14.86
CA ARG A 7 9.00 -24.39 14.81
C ARG A 7 9.17 -25.88 15.16
N GLY A 8 8.13 -26.54 15.67
CA GLY A 8 8.13 -27.98 16.02
C GLY A 8 7.03 -28.81 15.35
N THR A 9 6.28 -28.25 14.40
CA THR A 9 5.20 -28.96 13.69
C THR A 9 5.79 -29.78 12.52
N SER A 10 5.27 -30.98 12.26
CA SER A 10 5.77 -31.82 11.17
C SER A 10 5.64 -31.11 9.82
N VAL A 11 6.68 -31.18 8.99
CA VAL A 11 6.70 -30.58 7.65
C VAL A 11 5.53 -31.10 6.80
N ALA A 12 5.16 -32.37 6.97
CA ALA A 12 4.02 -32.98 6.29
C ALA A 12 2.69 -32.33 6.66
N MET A 13 2.46 -32.01 7.95
CA MET A 13 1.21 -31.36 8.38
C MET A 13 1.16 -29.89 7.96
N LEU A 14 2.31 -29.20 7.96
CA LEU A 14 2.43 -27.86 7.41
C LEU A 14 2.10 -27.86 5.91
N LEU A 15 2.68 -28.77 5.12
CA LEU A 15 2.37 -28.88 3.70
C LEU A 15 0.92 -29.29 3.45
N LEU A 16 0.37 -30.26 4.19
CA LEU A 16 -0.97 -30.78 3.96
C LEU A 16 -2.07 -29.72 4.22
N VAL A 17 -1.82 -28.77 5.12
CA VAL A 17 -2.74 -27.67 5.41
C VAL A 17 -2.43 -26.42 4.58
N ASP A 18 -1.17 -26.00 4.53
CA ASP A 18 -0.79 -24.74 3.89
C ASP A 18 -0.77 -24.83 2.37
N LEU A 19 -0.40 -25.97 1.80
CA LEU A 19 -0.31 -26.13 0.34
C LEU A 19 -1.68 -26.01 -0.31
N PRO A 20 -2.75 -26.70 0.14
CA PRO A 20 -4.08 -26.50 -0.44
C PRO A 20 -4.59 -25.07 -0.25
N LEU A 21 -4.42 -24.49 0.95
CA LEU A 21 -4.82 -23.11 1.23
C LEU A 21 -4.11 -22.11 0.31
N PHE A 22 -2.80 -22.26 0.14
CA PHE A 22 -1.99 -21.43 -0.73
C PHE A 22 -2.40 -21.58 -2.19
N LEU A 23 -2.60 -22.82 -2.66
CA LEU A 23 -3.03 -23.09 -4.03
C LEU A 23 -4.44 -22.53 -4.28
N SER A 24 -5.38 -22.70 -3.35
CA SER A 24 -6.74 -22.15 -3.48
C SER A 24 -6.74 -20.62 -3.51
N ALA A 25 -5.98 -19.96 -2.63
CA ALA A 25 -5.86 -18.51 -2.63
C ALA A 25 -5.20 -17.98 -3.92
N THR A 26 -4.12 -18.62 -4.35
CA THR A 26 -3.40 -18.24 -5.58
C THR A 26 -4.27 -18.48 -6.82
N ALA A 27 -4.95 -19.62 -6.90
CA ALA A 27 -5.85 -19.95 -7.99
C ALA A 27 -7.05 -18.99 -8.06
N SER A 28 -7.61 -18.61 -6.91
CA SER A 28 -8.71 -17.61 -6.85
C SER A 28 -8.26 -16.27 -7.43
N VAL A 29 -7.10 -15.76 -6.98
CA VAL A 29 -6.55 -14.48 -7.45
C VAL A 29 -6.21 -14.55 -8.94
N LEU A 30 -5.53 -15.61 -9.39
CA LEU A 30 -5.20 -15.81 -10.80
C LEU A 30 -6.45 -15.90 -11.67
N THR A 31 -7.47 -16.64 -11.24
CA THR A 31 -8.72 -16.81 -12.00
C THR A 31 -9.44 -15.47 -12.14
N PHE A 32 -9.54 -14.69 -11.06
CA PHE A 32 -10.13 -13.36 -11.10
C PHE A 32 -9.42 -12.45 -12.11
N TYR A 33 -8.09 -12.39 -12.05
CA TYR A 33 -7.32 -11.55 -12.98
C TYR A 33 -7.39 -12.04 -14.42
N LEU A 34 -7.30 -13.35 -14.67
CA LEU A 34 -7.46 -13.92 -16.00
C LEU A 34 -8.85 -13.61 -16.58
N MET A 35 -9.91 -13.76 -15.78
CA MET A 35 -11.27 -13.42 -16.22
C MET A 35 -11.45 -11.92 -16.49
N SER A 36 -10.80 -11.06 -15.70
CA SER A 36 -10.77 -9.61 -15.96
C SER A 36 -10.11 -9.28 -17.30
N GLN A 37 -8.99 -9.94 -17.64
CA GLN A 37 -8.30 -9.69 -18.92
C GLN A 37 -9.07 -10.25 -20.11
N VAL A 38 -9.68 -11.43 -19.98
CA VAL A 38 -10.55 -12.02 -21.03
C VAL A 38 -11.75 -11.13 -21.32
N ALA A 39 -12.37 -10.54 -20.28
CA ALA A 39 -13.46 -9.59 -20.47
C ALA A 39 -13.02 -8.27 -21.14
N GLY A 40 -11.73 -7.92 -21.05
CA GLY A 40 -11.14 -6.69 -21.60
C GLY A 40 -10.65 -6.76 -23.05
N ASN A 41 -10.62 -7.95 -23.69
CA ASN A 41 -10.08 -8.16 -25.04
C ASN A 41 -8.60 -7.71 -25.24
N GLU A 42 -7.77 -7.82 -24.20
CA GLU A 42 -6.34 -7.49 -24.28
C GLU A 42 -5.46 -8.75 -24.34
N GLU A 43 -4.26 -8.64 -24.93
CA GLU A 43 -3.28 -9.72 -25.00
C GLU A 43 -2.81 -10.16 -23.59
N TRP A 44 -3.43 -11.22 -23.08
CA TRP A 44 -3.18 -11.87 -21.79
C TRP A 44 -1.73 -12.21 -21.42
N SER A 45 -0.84 -12.50 -22.39
CA SER A 45 0.51 -13.01 -22.11
C SER A 45 1.47 -11.93 -21.60
N GLY A 46 1.29 -10.68 -22.03
CA GLY A 46 2.08 -9.54 -21.57
C GLY A 46 1.71 -9.12 -20.14
N GLU A 47 0.44 -9.27 -19.77
CA GLU A 47 -0.08 -8.69 -18.54
C GLU A 47 0.20 -9.52 -17.27
N ILE A 48 0.42 -10.83 -17.44
CA ILE A 48 0.79 -11.75 -16.34
C ILE A 48 2.05 -11.24 -15.61
N ARG A 49 2.96 -10.59 -16.32
CA ARG A 49 4.19 -10.01 -15.73
C ARG A 49 3.91 -8.91 -14.72
N TYR A 50 2.77 -8.22 -14.83
CA TYR A 50 2.37 -7.15 -13.93
C TYR A 50 1.57 -7.65 -12.74
N LEU A 51 1.11 -8.91 -12.73
CA LEU A 51 0.33 -9.47 -11.61
C LEU A 51 1.05 -9.35 -10.26
N PRO A 52 2.37 -9.61 -10.13
CA PRO A 52 3.06 -9.41 -8.85
C PRO A 52 3.02 -7.96 -8.38
N ALA A 53 3.22 -7.01 -9.30
CA ALA A 53 3.16 -5.58 -8.99
C ALA A 53 1.73 -5.15 -8.62
N LEU A 54 0.73 -5.67 -9.34
CA LEU A 54 -0.68 -5.39 -9.10
C LEU A 54 -1.15 -5.96 -7.75
N MET A 55 -0.72 -7.18 -7.40
CA MET A 55 -0.94 -7.77 -6.08
C MET A 55 -0.31 -6.90 -4.98
N SER A 56 0.93 -6.45 -5.19
CA SER A 56 1.62 -5.58 -4.25
C SER A 56 0.87 -4.26 -4.01
N VAL A 57 0.40 -3.61 -5.08
CA VAL A 57 -0.44 -2.40 -4.99
C VAL A 57 -1.75 -2.69 -4.25
N GLY A 58 -2.43 -3.80 -4.57
CA GLY A 58 -3.65 -4.22 -3.88
C GLY A 58 -3.45 -4.42 -2.37
N ILE A 59 -2.33 -5.04 -1.98
CA ILE A 59 -1.93 -5.20 -0.57
C ILE A 59 -1.75 -3.83 0.08
N GLY A 60 -1.06 -2.89 -0.57
CA GLY A 60 -0.88 -1.53 -0.06
C GLY A 60 -2.21 -0.79 0.17
N LEU A 61 -3.16 -0.93 -0.76
CA LEU A 61 -4.48 -0.29 -0.67
C LEU A 61 -5.37 -0.87 0.45
N SER A 62 -5.06 -2.07 0.96
CA SER A 62 -5.89 -2.77 1.94
C SER A 62 -6.17 -1.95 3.21
N VAL A 63 -5.20 -1.19 3.70
CA VAL A 63 -5.33 -0.40 4.93
C VAL A 63 -6.33 0.75 4.74
N ASN A 64 -6.17 1.49 3.64
CA ASN A 64 -7.09 2.57 3.31
C ASN A 64 -8.51 2.04 3.05
N ASN A 65 -8.63 0.91 2.37
CA ASN A 65 -9.92 0.25 2.12
C ASN A 65 -10.57 -0.22 3.43
N ALA A 66 -9.81 -0.85 4.32
CA ALA A 66 -10.31 -1.29 5.62
C ALA A 66 -10.83 -0.12 6.46
N ARG A 67 -10.09 1.00 6.48
CA ARG A 67 -10.51 2.22 7.16
C ARG A 67 -11.81 2.78 6.55
N ALA A 68 -11.94 2.81 5.23
CA ALA A 68 -13.16 3.28 4.56
C ALA A 68 -14.37 2.42 4.93
N VAL A 69 -14.22 1.10 4.94
CA VAL A 69 -15.28 0.16 5.34
C VAL A 69 -15.65 0.35 6.81
N LEU A 70 -14.67 0.43 7.72
CA LEU A 70 -14.92 0.66 9.15
C LEU A 70 -15.62 2.01 9.37
N SER A 71 -15.15 3.06 8.70
CA SER A 71 -15.77 4.38 8.78
C SER A 71 -17.22 4.32 8.28
N GLY A 72 -17.47 3.64 7.17
CA GLY A 72 -18.82 3.44 6.62
C GLY A 72 -19.73 2.55 7.47
N LEU A 73 -19.18 1.67 8.30
CA LEU A 73 -19.96 0.81 9.21
C LEU A 73 -20.46 1.57 10.44
N PHE A 74 -19.66 2.52 10.95
CA PHE A 74 -20.02 3.35 12.10
C PHE A 74 -20.67 4.69 11.72
N GLN A 75 -20.78 4.98 10.43
CA GLN A 75 -21.39 6.20 9.92
C GLN A 75 -22.77 5.84 9.37
N ASP A 76 -23.83 6.32 10.03
CA ASP A 76 -25.20 6.17 9.55
C ASP A 76 -25.32 6.80 8.15
N GLY A 77 -25.57 5.95 7.15
CA GLY A 77 -25.99 6.27 5.79
C GLY A 77 -25.69 7.70 5.32
N GLY A 78 -24.42 8.01 5.07
CA GLY A 78 -24.05 9.26 4.41
C GLY A 78 -24.77 9.34 3.06
N VAL A 79 -25.58 10.39 2.88
CA VAL A 79 -26.21 10.73 1.60
C VAL A 79 -25.22 10.46 0.48
N PHE A 80 -25.60 9.59 -0.46
CA PHE A 80 -24.84 9.34 -1.67
C PHE A 80 -24.82 10.65 -2.47
N HIS A 81 -23.95 11.58 -2.07
CA HIS A 81 -23.64 12.76 -2.84
C HIS A 81 -23.02 12.21 -4.11
N ARG A 82 -23.85 12.10 -5.16
CA ARG A 82 -23.39 11.71 -6.49
C ARG A 82 -22.08 12.44 -6.71
N THR A 83 -21.01 11.66 -6.85
CA THR A 83 -19.66 12.19 -7.01
C THR A 83 -19.73 13.31 -8.04
N PRO A 84 -19.42 14.58 -7.68
CA PRO A 84 -19.48 15.65 -8.65
C PRO A 84 -18.42 15.32 -9.70
N LYS A 85 -18.90 14.78 -10.83
CA LYS A 85 -18.11 14.51 -12.03
C LYS A 85 -17.53 15.87 -12.39
N TYR A 86 -16.25 16.03 -12.09
CA TYR A 86 -15.51 17.27 -11.98
C TYR A 86 -16.18 18.45 -12.71
N ARG A 87 -16.66 19.43 -11.94
CA ARG A 87 -17.07 20.75 -12.44
C ARG A 87 -15.82 21.47 -12.97
N ILE A 88 -15.29 21.00 -14.09
CA ILE A 88 -14.26 21.68 -14.87
C ILE A 88 -15.00 22.73 -15.68
N GLU A 89 -15.29 23.87 -15.05
CA GLU A 89 -15.93 25.00 -15.72
C GLU A 89 -14.93 25.86 -16.50
N LYS A 90 -13.61 25.62 -16.38
CA LYS A 90 -12.58 26.37 -17.10
C LYS A 90 -11.39 25.49 -17.52
N ALA A 91 -11.00 25.62 -18.79
CA ALA A 91 -9.76 25.08 -19.33
C ALA A 91 -8.57 25.69 -18.57
N GLY A 92 -7.81 24.87 -17.84
CA GLY A 92 -6.58 25.29 -17.13
C GLY A 92 -6.49 24.91 -15.64
N GLN A 93 -7.53 24.31 -15.03
CA GLN A 93 -7.38 23.76 -13.67
C GLN A 93 -6.60 22.45 -13.69
N SER A 94 -5.36 22.50 -13.21
CA SER A 94 -4.54 21.33 -12.97
C SER A 94 -5.11 20.46 -11.84
N TRP A 95 -5.30 19.17 -12.12
CA TRP A 95 -5.66 18.14 -11.13
C TRP A 95 -4.61 18.01 -10.01
N THR A 96 -3.38 18.47 -10.25
CA THR A 96 -2.23 18.36 -9.33
C THR A 96 -2.34 19.25 -8.10
N THR A 97 -3.21 20.26 -8.11
CA THR A 97 -3.26 21.29 -7.04
C THR A 97 -4.37 21.05 -6.03
N LYS A 98 -5.24 20.04 -6.22
CA LYS A 98 -6.11 19.56 -5.15
C LYS A 98 -5.26 18.77 -4.16
N ARG A 99 -4.51 19.53 -3.34
CA ARG A 99 -3.90 19.10 -2.08
C ARG A 99 -4.88 18.17 -1.38
N TYR A 100 -4.62 16.87 -1.48
CA TYR A 100 -5.15 15.90 -0.55
C TYR A 100 -4.73 16.42 0.83
N ARG A 101 -5.68 16.96 1.59
CA ARG A 101 -5.42 17.66 2.85
C ARG A 101 -4.53 16.75 3.67
N VAL A 102 -3.30 17.22 3.90
CA VAL A 102 -2.28 16.59 4.73
C VAL A 102 -2.75 16.69 6.18
N GLY A 103 -3.85 16.01 6.48
CA GLY A 103 -4.21 15.67 7.84
C GLY A 103 -3.25 14.59 8.32
N THR A 104 -3.03 14.57 9.62
CA THR A 104 -2.47 13.45 10.36
C THR A 104 -3.41 12.26 10.23
N ASP A 105 -3.46 11.63 9.06
CA ASP A 105 -4.26 10.44 8.85
C ASP A 105 -3.52 9.28 9.55
N PRO A 106 -4.09 8.69 10.62
CA PRO A 106 -3.45 7.58 11.33
C PRO A 106 -3.14 6.40 10.40
N THR A 107 -3.83 6.31 9.26
CA THR A 107 -3.54 5.38 8.16
C THR A 107 -2.08 5.42 7.72
N ARG A 108 -1.45 6.61 7.63
CA ARG A 108 -0.05 6.74 7.20
C ARG A 108 0.92 6.07 8.18
N LEU A 109 0.66 6.26 9.47
CA LEU A 109 1.46 5.65 10.53
C LEU A 109 1.31 4.13 10.51
N ILE A 110 0.09 3.64 10.30
CA ILE A 110 -0.20 2.21 10.19
C ILE A 110 0.52 1.60 8.97
N GLU A 111 0.46 2.25 7.80
CA GLU A 111 1.17 1.82 6.59
C GLU A 111 2.68 1.74 6.82
N ALA A 112 3.28 2.75 7.45
CA ALA A 112 4.71 2.76 7.75
C ALA A 112 5.12 1.68 8.76
N LEU A 113 4.32 1.48 9.82
CA LEU A 113 4.56 0.43 10.81
C LEU A 113 4.44 -0.95 10.18
N LEU A 114 3.45 -1.17 9.30
CA LEU A 114 3.29 -2.42 8.56
C LEU A 114 4.48 -2.66 7.62
N ALA A 115 4.94 -1.64 6.89
CA ALA A 115 6.12 -1.75 6.04
C ALA A 115 7.35 -2.19 6.85
N LEU A 116 7.62 -1.54 7.99
CA LEU A 116 8.74 -1.89 8.86
C LEU A 116 8.60 -3.30 9.46
N TYR A 117 7.39 -3.66 9.88
CA TYR A 117 7.08 -4.98 10.41
C TYR A 117 7.36 -6.09 9.40
N PHE A 118 6.92 -5.93 8.14
CA PHE A 118 7.17 -6.92 7.09
C PHE A 118 8.64 -6.99 6.65
N VAL A 119 9.39 -5.87 6.71
CA VAL A 119 10.85 -5.89 6.54
C VAL A 119 11.49 -6.75 7.64
N GLY A 120 11.12 -6.54 8.91
CA GLY A 120 11.61 -7.34 10.03
C GLY A 120 11.28 -8.83 9.90
N ILE A 121 10.07 -9.17 9.48
CA ILE A 121 9.67 -10.56 9.21
C ILE A 121 10.50 -11.16 8.08
N THR A 122 10.73 -10.41 7.01
CA THR A 122 11.51 -10.90 5.86
C THR A 122 12.95 -11.20 6.26
N ILE A 123 13.57 -10.31 7.05
CA ILE A 123 14.90 -10.55 7.61
C ILE A 123 14.91 -11.79 8.51
N TYR A 124 13.91 -11.92 9.40
CA TYR A 124 13.79 -13.11 10.24
C TYR A 124 13.63 -14.40 9.42
N ALA A 125 12.83 -14.36 8.35
CA ALA A 125 12.62 -15.51 7.47
C ALA A 125 13.90 -15.94 6.74
N LEU A 126 14.73 -14.98 6.31
CA LEU A 126 16.04 -15.23 5.71
C LEU A 126 16.99 -15.90 6.73
N VAL A 127 17.08 -15.35 7.94
CA VAL A 127 17.93 -15.91 9.01
C VAL A 127 17.45 -17.29 9.47
N ALA A 128 16.13 -17.52 9.49
CA ALA A 128 15.53 -18.80 9.84
C ALA A 128 15.60 -19.85 8.71
N GLY A 129 16.17 -19.53 7.54
CA GLY A 129 16.29 -20.44 6.41
C GLY A 129 14.97 -20.77 5.71
N MET A 130 13.93 -19.95 5.89
CA MET A 130 12.59 -20.19 5.33
C MET A 130 12.46 -19.57 3.93
N TRP A 131 13.30 -20.02 3.01
CA TRP A 131 13.43 -19.47 1.66
C TRP A 131 12.13 -19.47 0.86
N MET A 132 11.26 -20.48 1.06
CA MET A 132 9.98 -20.60 0.37
C MET A 132 9.00 -19.45 0.65
N SER A 133 9.06 -18.86 1.85
CA SER A 133 8.16 -17.78 2.25
C SER A 133 8.64 -16.40 1.78
N VAL A 134 9.93 -16.26 1.42
CA VAL A 134 10.55 -14.96 1.12
C VAL A 134 9.91 -14.27 -0.09
N PRO A 135 9.68 -14.92 -1.26
CA PRO A 135 9.07 -14.25 -2.41
C PRO A 135 7.69 -13.68 -2.10
N PHE A 136 6.90 -14.39 -1.30
CA PHE A 136 5.58 -13.94 -0.87
C PHE A 136 5.68 -12.74 0.10
N LEU A 137 6.59 -12.80 1.08
CA LEU A 137 6.83 -11.70 2.02
C LEU A 137 7.30 -10.42 1.31
N LEU A 138 8.10 -10.54 0.25
CA LEU A 138 8.55 -9.41 -0.54
C LEU A 138 7.40 -8.63 -1.19
N LEU A 139 6.29 -9.28 -1.55
CA LEU A 139 5.10 -8.59 -2.07
C LEU A 139 4.49 -7.63 -1.05
N PHE A 140 4.49 -8.01 0.24
CA PHE A 140 4.01 -7.17 1.34
C PHE A 140 4.98 -6.03 1.64
N VAL A 141 6.28 -6.31 1.64
CA VAL A 141 7.32 -5.27 1.80
C VAL A 141 7.19 -4.23 0.70
N GLN A 142 7.06 -4.67 -0.56
CA GLN A 142 6.89 -3.78 -1.70
C GLN A 142 5.56 -3.00 -1.62
N GLY A 143 4.47 -3.65 -1.21
CA GLY A 143 3.14 -3.05 -1.20
C GLY A 143 2.99 -1.95 -0.16
N TYR A 144 3.30 -2.29 1.10
CA TYR A 144 3.26 -1.31 2.19
C TYR A 144 4.39 -0.28 2.07
N GLY A 145 5.57 -0.69 1.60
CA GLY A 145 6.68 0.24 1.34
C GLY A 145 6.31 1.28 0.28
N TYR A 146 5.70 0.87 -0.83
CA TYR A 146 5.24 1.78 -1.88
C TYR A 146 4.21 2.79 -1.36
N MET A 147 3.21 2.35 -0.60
CA MET A 147 2.21 3.25 -0.02
C MET A 147 2.83 4.19 1.03
N ALA A 148 3.70 3.68 1.90
CA ALA A 148 4.42 4.51 2.86
C ALA A 148 5.26 5.59 2.15
N VAL A 149 5.98 5.25 1.08
CA VAL A 149 6.72 6.25 0.29
C VAL A 149 5.77 7.29 -0.30
N LEU A 150 4.70 6.88 -0.99
CA LEU A 150 3.74 7.83 -1.57
C LEU A 150 3.09 8.76 -0.54
N SER A 151 2.85 8.25 0.66
CA SER A 151 2.19 8.96 1.75
C SER A 151 3.12 9.97 2.44
N TYR A 152 4.40 9.61 2.60
CA TYR A 152 5.39 10.44 3.29
C TYR A 152 6.20 11.35 2.35
N LEU A 153 6.40 10.99 1.08
CA LEU A 153 7.23 11.77 0.14
C LEU A 153 6.75 13.22 -0.05
N PRO A 154 5.44 13.50 -0.22
CA PRO A 154 4.94 14.87 -0.27
C PRO A 154 5.11 15.60 1.06
N SER A 155 4.91 14.90 2.19
CA SER A 155 5.06 15.45 3.53
C SER A 155 6.50 15.87 3.82
N VAL A 156 7.48 15.06 3.41
CA VAL A 156 8.92 15.35 3.52
C VAL A 156 9.32 16.50 2.60
N ARG A 157 8.82 16.52 1.36
CA ARG A 157 9.09 17.60 0.40
C ARG A 157 8.60 18.95 0.91
N ASP A 158 7.39 18.98 1.45
CA ASP A 158 6.80 20.20 2.01
C ASP A 158 7.51 20.65 3.30
N TRP A 159 8.00 19.71 4.13
CA TRP A 159 8.85 20.03 5.28
C TRP A 159 10.19 20.64 4.85
N TRP A 160 10.86 20.04 3.85
CA TRP A 160 12.11 20.54 3.29
C TRP A 160 11.97 21.92 2.64
N ALA A 161 10.88 22.16 1.91
CA ALA A 161 10.60 23.46 1.30
C ALA A 161 10.41 24.56 2.36
N ARG A 162 9.66 24.26 3.44
CA ARG A 162 9.48 25.19 4.58
C ARG A 162 10.79 25.50 5.31
N GLY A 163 11.69 24.53 5.44
CA GLY A 163 13.02 24.76 6.03
C GLY A 163 13.88 25.73 5.22
N ARG A 164 13.76 25.72 3.88
CA ARG A 164 14.48 26.64 2.99
C ARG A 164 13.90 28.07 3.04
N GLU A 165 12.59 28.20 3.16
CA GLU A 165 11.92 29.51 3.28
C GLU A 165 12.13 30.14 4.66
N GLY A 166 12.12 29.34 5.74
CA GLY A 166 12.41 29.81 7.10
C GLY A 166 13.87 30.23 7.30
N GLY A 167 14.83 29.55 6.67
CA GLY A 167 16.23 29.95 6.66
C GLY A 167 16.49 31.26 5.90
N ALA A 168 15.79 31.47 4.77
CA ALA A 168 15.90 32.69 3.99
C ALA A 168 15.29 33.92 4.70
N ALA A 169 14.16 33.75 5.40
CA ALA A 169 13.54 34.83 6.18
C ALA A 169 14.39 35.27 7.39
N THR A 170 15.10 34.33 8.02
CA THR A 170 15.97 34.62 9.17
C THR A 170 17.28 35.31 8.75
N GLY A 171 17.80 35.01 7.56
CA GLY A 171 18.99 35.68 6.99
C GLY A 171 18.74 37.13 6.55
N ALA A 172 17.54 37.45 6.07
CA ALA A 172 17.18 38.82 5.66
C ALA A 172 16.99 39.78 6.86
N ALA A 173 16.60 39.27 8.03
CA ALA A 173 16.42 40.07 9.23
C ALA A 173 17.74 40.47 9.93
N GLY A 174 18.86 39.79 9.63
CA GLY A 174 20.17 40.05 10.21
C GLY A 174 21.07 41.02 9.45
N ALA A 175 20.67 41.45 8.23
CA ALA A 175 21.48 42.29 7.36
C ALA A 175 21.10 43.79 7.39
N GLY A 176 20.25 44.20 8.35
CA GLY A 176 19.75 45.57 8.50
C GLY A 176 20.05 46.24 9.84
N GLY A 177 21.09 45.79 10.55
CA GLY A 177 21.55 46.36 11.83
C GLY A 177 22.93 47.01 11.70
#